data_AF-A0A0F0C2Z1-F1
#
_entry.id   AF-A0A0F0C2Z1-F1
#
_cell.length_a   1.000
_cell.length_b   1.000
_cell.length_c   1.000
_cell.angle_alpha   90.00
_cell.angle_beta   90.00
_cell.angle_gamma   90.00
#
_symmetry.space_group_name_H-M   'P 1'
#
loop_
_entity.id
_entity.type
_entity.pdbx_description
1 polymer ?
#
loop_
_entity_poly.entity_id
_entity_poly.type
_entity_poly.pdbx_seq_one_letter_code
_entity_poly.pdbx_strand_id
1 'polypeptide(L)'
;MFIQQLANGLSVGSVYALMAVGYALIYSLLNFTNFAHSITVTIGAFTTFFFLTYAMQDLLAGIIAGIIAAALLAAVIEFVAYRPLLKRNARRVYLMIIGLGISVMGDNLIIIAFSGRFRIFPVNFPSESIKIMGANVGLVDMLIFLVSMISLLVVELIIRKTKLGLAIRSAAFSLEATSLMGVDTFKLILSIFLIAGSLAGVAGTLLGAKYTAYPSLGTFYTNKAFICAVFGGLGSLPGAVVGALVLGVSEAMISAYVSTSLRDLFAYFLLIVILLIRPSGLMGKSSEDKA
;
A
#
# COMPACT_ATOMS: atom_id res chain seq x y z
N MET A 1 10.33 -26.50 6.57
CA MET A 1 11.00 -25.21 6.28
C MET A 1 10.35 -24.47 5.11
N PHE A 2 10.21 -25.07 3.93
CA PHE A 2 9.60 -24.41 2.77
C PHE A 2 8.17 -23.90 3.01
N ILE A 3 7.25 -24.77 3.49
CA ILE A 3 5.84 -24.42 3.74
C ILE A 3 5.72 -23.27 4.76
N GLN A 4 6.60 -23.24 5.76
CA GLN A 4 6.66 -22.14 6.74
C GLN A 4 6.97 -20.81 6.05
N GLN A 5 7.99 -20.79 5.19
CA GLN A 5 8.38 -19.55 4.51
C GLN A 5 7.39 -19.14 3.43
N LEU A 6 6.68 -20.10 2.84
CA LEU A 6 5.57 -19.80 1.96
C LEU A 6 4.45 -19.09 2.73
N ALA A 7 4.07 -19.59 3.91
CA ALA A 7 3.07 -18.94 4.76
C ALA A 7 3.52 -17.55 5.23
N ASN A 8 4.77 -17.41 5.70
CA ASN A 8 5.34 -16.12 6.09
C ASN A 8 5.35 -15.12 4.93
N GLY A 9 5.75 -15.59 3.74
CA GLY A 9 5.84 -14.78 2.53
C GLY A 9 4.48 -14.37 1.98
N LEU A 10 3.46 -15.23 2.06
CA LEU A 10 2.08 -14.88 1.72
C LEU A 10 1.52 -13.82 2.68
N SER A 11 1.82 -13.92 3.97
CA SER A 11 1.41 -12.92 4.96
C SER A 11 2.04 -11.55 4.68
N VAL A 12 3.36 -11.47 4.50
CA VAL A 12 4.02 -10.18 4.19
C VAL A 12 3.61 -9.67 2.80
N GLY A 13 3.54 -10.56 1.81
CA GLY A 13 3.15 -10.24 0.45
C GLY A 13 1.72 -9.71 0.34
N SER A 14 0.80 -10.15 1.20
CA SER A 14 -0.58 -9.62 1.19
C SER A 14 -0.65 -8.16 1.66
N VAL A 15 0.21 -7.77 2.61
CA VAL A 15 0.35 -6.34 3.01
C VAL A 15 0.96 -5.54 1.87
N TYR A 16 1.99 -6.08 1.21
CA TYR A 16 2.58 -5.42 0.04
C TYR A 16 1.53 -5.25 -1.06
N ALA A 17 0.59 -6.19 -1.19
CA ALA A 17 -0.49 -6.12 -2.17
C ALA A 17 -1.46 -4.98 -1.86
N LEU A 18 -1.84 -4.76 -0.60
CA LEU A 18 -2.67 -3.62 -0.19
C LEU A 18 -2.05 -2.30 -0.62
N MET A 19 -0.77 -2.12 -0.28
CA MET A 19 -0.02 -0.91 -0.58
C MET A 19 0.19 -0.76 -2.10
N ALA A 20 0.56 -1.82 -2.80
CA ALA A 20 0.80 -1.82 -4.24
C ALA A 20 -0.48 -1.55 -5.04
N VAL A 21 -1.63 -2.05 -4.58
CA VAL A 21 -2.94 -1.73 -5.18
C VAL A 21 -3.32 -0.28 -4.95
N GLY A 22 -3.05 0.28 -3.76
CA GLY A 22 -3.18 1.73 -3.52
C GLY A 22 -2.36 2.57 -4.49
N TYR A 23 -1.11 2.16 -4.73
CA TYR A 23 -0.24 2.76 -5.75
C TYR A 23 -0.81 2.63 -7.16
N ALA A 24 -1.20 1.42 -7.55
CA ALA A 24 -1.72 1.15 -8.89
C ALA A 24 -3.00 1.94 -9.17
N LEU A 25 -3.87 2.11 -8.16
CA LEU A 25 -5.08 2.92 -8.27
C LEU A 25 -4.76 4.39 -8.61
N ILE A 26 -3.90 5.05 -7.83
CA ILE A 26 -3.54 6.45 -8.07
C ILE A 26 -2.79 6.60 -9.40
N TYR A 27 -1.84 5.69 -9.67
CA TYR A 27 -1.07 5.70 -10.91
C TYR A 27 -1.96 5.49 -12.14
N SER A 28 -2.95 4.59 -12.08
CA SER A 28 -3.81 4.27 -13.22
C SER A 28 -4.50 5.50 -13.81
N LEU A 29 -4.79 6.50 -12.96
CA LEU A 29 -5.46 7.73 -13.35
C LEU A 29 -4.49 8.86 -13.65
N LEU A 30 -3.50 9.08 -12.77
CA LEU A 30 -2.68 10.28 -12.77
C LEU A 30 -1.27 10.04 -13.35
N ASN A 31 -0.91 8.80 -13.64
CA ASN A 31 0.36 8.36 -14.23
C ASN A 31 1.60 8.92 -13.50
N PHE A 32 1.55 8.97 -12.16
CA PHE A 32 2.71 9.31 -11.32
C PHE A 32 2.72 8.43 -10.06
N THR A 33 3.91 8.27 -9.48
CA THR A 33 4.11 7.52 -8.25
C THR A 33 3.86 8.42 -7.04
N ASN A 34 2.81 8.13 -6.26
CA ASN A 34 2.47 8.89 -5.06
C ASN A 34 3.30 8.46 -3.85
N PHE A 35 4.50 9.03 -3.69
CA PHE A 35 5.35 8.75 -2.53
C PHE A 35 4.74 9.18 -1.18
N ALA A 36 3.79 10.13 -1.15
CA ALA A 36 3.10 10.52 0.08
C ALA A 36 2.19 9.40 0.64
N HIS A 37 1.99 8.31 -0.09
CA HIS A 37 1.32 7.13 0.43
C HIS A 37 2.04 6.53 1.65
N SER A 38 3.37 6.69 1.75
CA SER A 38 4.16 6.24 2.91
C SER A 38 3.64 6.82 4.23
N ILE A 39 3.46 8.15 4.32
CA ILE A 39 3.03 8.79 5.57
C ILE A 39 1.61 8.37 5.94
N THR A 40 0.74 8.08 4.97
CA THR A 40 -0.61 7.54 5.25
C THR A 40 -0.56 6.16 5.91
N VAL A 41 0.41 5.33 5.53
CA VAL A 41 0.65 4.01 6.15
C VAL A 41 1.19 4.19 7.57
N THR A 42 2.19 5.06 7.74
CA THR A 42 2.75 5.36 9.07
C THR A 42 1.68 5.91 10.02
N ILE A 43 0.83 6.83 9.57
CA ILE A 43 -0.25 7.39 10.38
C ILE A 43 -1.29 6.33 10.75
N GLY A 44 -1.62 5.40 9.85
CA GLY A 44 -2.44 4.24 10.20
C GLY A 44 -1.88 3.46 11.40
N ALA A 45 -0.57 3.14 11.37
CA ALA A 45 0.10 2.44 12.45
C ALA A 45 0.14 3.24 13.77
N PHE A 46 0.51 4.53 13.71
CA PHE A 46 0.62 5.38 14.90
C PHE A 46 -0.74 5.69 15.52
N THR A 47 -1.76 5.97 14.72
CA THR A 47 -3.12 6.20 15.24
C THR A 47 -3.63 4.96 15.94
N THR A 48 -3.45 3.76 15.37
CA THR A 48 -3.83 2.52 16.05
C THR A 48 -3.06 2.33 17.36
N PHE A 49 -1.75 2.55 17.38
CA PHE A 49 -0.97 2.50 18.62
C PHE A 49 -1.51 3.46 19.68
N PHE A 50 -1.73 4.73 19.33
CA PHE A 50 -2.20 5.75 20.27
C PHE A 50 -3.61 5.45 20.77
N PHE A 51 -4.49 4.98 19.89
CA PHE A 51 -5.84 4.57 20.27
C PHE A 51 -5.82 3.42 21.27
N LEU A 52 -5.01 2.39 21.01
CA LEU A 52 -4.86 1.24 21.90
C LEU A 52 -4.24 1.59 23.25
N THR A 53 -3.35 2.58 23.27
CA THR A 53 -2.62 2.97 24.48
C THR A 53 -3.42 3.92 25.37
N TYR A 54 -4.11 4.89 24.78
CA TYR A 54 -4.68 6.01 25.52
C TYR A 54 -6.22 6.11 25.45
N ALA A 55 -6.87 5.50 24.46
CA ALA A 55 -8.32 5.55 24.33
C ALA A 55 -8.98 4.26 24.83
N MET A 56 -8.77 3.15 24.12
CA MET A 56 -9.38 1.86 24.44
C MET A 56 -8.47 0.72 24.02
N GLN A 57 -8.28 -0.28 24.88
CA GLN A 57 -7.51 -1.51 24.59
C GLN A 57 -8.32 -2.51 23.74
N ASP A 58 -9.01 -2.02 22.71
CA ASP A 58 -9.76 -2.83 21.76
C ASP A 58 -9.06 -2.78 20.39
N LEU A 59 -8.52 -3.94 19.96
CA LEU A 59 -7.76 -4.08 18.72
C LEU A 59 -8.57 -3.67 17.48
N LEU A 60 -9.83 -4.07 17.42
CA LEU A 60 -10.68 -3.84 16.25
C LEU A 60 -11.04 -2.35 16.15
N ALA A 61 -11.40 -1.73 17.27
CA ALA A 61 -11.64 -0.28 17.32
C ALA A 61 -10.37 0.52 16.96
N GLY A 62 -9.20 0.10 17.45
CA GLY A 62 -7.92 0.71 17.10
C GLY A 62 -7.57 0.57 15.61
N ILE A 63 -7.86 -0.58 15.01
CA ILE A 63 -7.66 -0.80 13.56
C ILE A 63 -8.58 0.14 12.76
N ILE A 64 -9.87 0.22 13.12
CA ILE A 64 -10.83 1.09 12.45
C ILE A 64 -10.41 2.56 12.56
N ALA A 65 -9.97 3.00 13.75
CA ALA A 65 -9.47 4.35 13.95
C ALA A 65 -8.26 4.67 13.06
N GLY A 66 -7.30 3.73 12.94
CA GLY A 66 -6.15 3.85 12.05
C GLY A 66 -6.53 3.95 10.57
N ILE A 67 -7.49 3.13 10.12
CA ILE A 67 -8.00 3.16 8.75
C ILE A 67 -8.66 4.51 8.44
N ILE A 68 -9.51 5.00 9.34
CA ILE A 68 -10.20 6.29 9.18
C ILE A 68 -9.17 7.42 9.14
N ALA A 69 -8.22 7.46 10.06
CA ALA A 69 -7.19 8.50 10.09
C ALA A 69 -6.33 8.50 8.82
N ALA A 70 -5.91 7.33 8.33
CA ALA A 70 -5.14 7.22 7.09
C ALA A 70 -5.94 7.67 5.86
N ALA A 71 -7.23 7.31 5.77
CA ALA A 71 -8.11 7.75 4.69
C ALA A 71 -8.32 9.27 4.71
N LEU A 72 -8.59 9.84 5.88
CA LEU A 72 -8.73 11.29 6.05
C LEU A 72 -7.43 12.02 5.71
N LEU A 73 -6.28 11.51 6.14
CA LEU A 73 -4.99 12.10 5.79
C LEU A 73 -4.76 12.05 4.27
N ALA A 74 -5.06 10.94 3.61
CA ALA A 74 -4.94 10.84 2.16
C ALA A 74 -5.83 11.86 1.44
N ALA A 75 -7.05 12.09 1.93
CA ALA A 75 -7.94 13.13 1.43
C ALA A 75 -7.39 14.54 1.66
N VAL A 76 -6.81 14.81 2.83
CA VAL A 76 -6.15 16.10 3.13
C VAL A 76 -4.96 16.33 2.21
N ILE A 77 -4.11 15.31 2.01
CA ILE A 77 -2.97 15.36 1.09
C ILE A 77 -3.44 15.62 -0.35
N GLU A 78 -4.50 14.92 -0.81
CA GLU A 78 -5.09 15.19 -2.12
C GLU A 78 -5.53 16.65 -2.23
N PHE A 79 -6.30 17.13 -1.26
CA PHE A 79 -6.91 18.45 -1.32
C PHE A 79 -5.90 19.59 -1.22
N VAL A 80 -4.92 19.48 -0.31
CA VAL A 80 -3.97 20.55 0.01
C VAL A 80 -2.77 20.54 -0.92
N ALA A 81 -2.28 19.36 -1.32
CA ALA A 81 -1.05 19.25 -2.09
C ALA A 81 -1.28 18.94 -3.57
N TYR A 82 -2.01 17.87 -3.87
CA TYR A 82 -2.13 17.40 -5.25
C TYR A 82 -3.13 18.20 -6.08
N ARG A 83 -4.31 18.50 -5.52
CA ARG A 83 -5.40 19.20 -6.21
C ARG A 83 -4.99 20.58 -6.73
N PRO A 84 -4.26 21.44 -5.99
CA PRO A 84 -3.83 22.73 -6.52
C PRO A 84 -2.87 22.60 -7.70
N LEU A 85 -1.98 21.61 -7.68
CA LEU A 85 -1.05 21.35 -8.78
C LEU A 85 -1.78 20.82 -10.02
N LEU A 86 -2.76 19.92 -9.82
CA LEU A 86 -3.60 19.40 -10.90
C LEU A 86 -4.44 20.51 -11.54
N LYS A 87 -5.03 21.42 -10.75
CA LYS A 87 -5.76 22.60 -11.26
C LYS A 87 -4.89 23.53 -12.11
N ARG A 88 -3.57 23.54 -11.87
CA ARG A 88 -2.59 24.34 -12.63
C ARG A 88 -1.97 23.56 -13.79
N ASN A 89 -2.47 22.35 -14.10
CA ASN A 89 -1.90 21.47 -15.12
C ASN A 89 -0.39 21.24 -14.95
N ALA A 90 0.06 21.11 -13.69
CA ALA A 90 1.47 20.89 -13.40
C ALA A 90 1.99 19.59 -14.04
N ARG A 91 3.24 19.60 -14.49
CA ARG A 91 3.91 18.39 -15.01
C ARG A 91 3.93 17.29 -13.94
N ARG A 92 3.80 16.04 -14.37
CA ARG A 92 3.76 14.84 -13.49
C ARG A 92 4.92 14.76 -12.50
N VAL A 93 6.11 15.19 -12.92
CA VAL A 93 7.31 15.23 -12.06
C VAL A 93 7.11 16.08 -10.80
N TYR A 94 6.37 17.20 -10.89
CA TYR A 94 6.10 18.03 -9.71
C TYR A 94 5.19 17.32 -8.69
N LEU A 95 4.29 16.45 -9.16
CA LEU A 95 3.46 15.61 -8.29
C LEU A 95 4.34 14.58 -7.53
N MET A 96 5.37 14.04 -8.17
CA MET A 96 6.31 13.14 -7.51
C MET A 96 7.16 13.88 -6.46
N ILE A 97 7.65 15.08 -6.79
CA ILE A 97 8.47 15.91 -5.88
C ILE A 97 7.67 16.30 -4.63
N ILE A 98 6.43 16.79 -4.78
CA ILE A 98 5.60 17.14 -3.61
C ILE A 98 5.28 15.90 -2.77
N GLY A 99 5.06 14.75 -3.39
CA GLY A 99 4.81 13.49 -2.69
C GLY A 99 5.99 13.05 -1.82
N LEU A 100 7.21 13.13 -2.36
CA LEU A 100 8.44 12.90 -1.60
C LEU A 100 8.62 13.91 -0.47
N GLY A 101 8.36 15.20 -0.75
CA GLY A 101 8.40 16.26 0.26
C GLY A 101 7.45 15.98 1.42
N ILE A 102 6.20 15.58 1.14
CA ILE A 102 5.21 15.23 2.16
C ILE A 102 5.63 13.99 2.96
N SER A 103 6.20 12.97 2.30
CA SER A 103 6.72 11.79 2.99
C SER A 103 7.80 12.17 3.99
N VAL A 104 8.83 12.89 3.55
CA VAL A 104 9.96 13.29 4.40
C VAL A 104 9.52 14.25 5.50
N MET A 105 8.68 15.23 5.17
CA MET A 105 8.12 16.16 6.15
C MET A 105 7.29 15.41 7.19
N GLY A 106 6.42 14.48 6.76
CA GLY A 106 5.59 13.67 7.63
C GLY A 106 6.39 12.82 8.60
N ASP A 107 7.40 12.09 8.11
CA ASP A 107 8.28 11.27 8.95
C ASP A 107 8.97 12.13 10.03
N ASN A 108 9.46 13.32 9.67
CA ASN A 108 10.11 14.24 10.61
C ASN A 108 9.12 14.89 11.59
N LEU A 109 7.91 15.24 11.15
CA LEU A 109 6.86 15.74 12.05
C LEU A 109 6.48 14.69 13.11
N ILE A 110 6.42 13.41 12.73
CA ILE A 110 6.21 12.32 13.68
C ILE A 110 7.39 12.21 14.66
N ILE A 111 8.62 12.33 14.19
CA ILE A 111 9.80 12.33 15.08
C ILE A 111 9.75 13.49 16.09
N ILE A 112 9.39 14.69 15.64
CA ILE A 112 9.26 15.86 16.51
C ILE A 112 8.14 15.67 17.53
N ALA A 113 6.97 15.19 17.09
CA ALA A 113 5.80 15.04 17.95
C ALA A 113 5.91 13.85 18.93
N PHE A 114 6.51 12.74 18.49
CA PHE A 114 6.41 11.45 19.17
C PHE A 114 7.75 10.73 19.40
N SER A 115 8.89 11.36 19.09
CA SER A 115 10.25 10.79 19.06
C SER A 115 10.46 9.72 17.97
N GLY A 116 11.73 9.42 17.69
CA GLY A 116 12.12 8.36 16.75
C GLY A 116 12.05 6.93 17.29
N ARG A 117 11.47 6.72 18.49
CA ARG A 117 11.45 5.41 19.16
C ARG A 117 10.43 4.46 18.53
N PHE A 118 10.76 3.18 18.51
CA PHE A 118 9.82 2.10 18.16
C PHE A 118 8.74 1.97 19.23
N ARG A 119 7.49 1.79 18.78
CA ARG A 119 6.31 1.67 19.63
C ARG A 119 5.62 0.34 19.35
N ILE A 120 5.56 -0.52 20.37
CA ILE A 120 4.92 -1.84 20.31
C ILE A 120 3.44 -1.66 20.66
N PHE A 121 2.53 -2.27 19.90
CA PHE A 121 1.11 -2.24 20.24
C PHE A 121 0.89 -2.91 21.62
N PRO A 122 0.16 -2.28 22.56
CA PRO A 122 -0.07 -2.84 23.89
C PRO A 122 -1.14 -3.94 23.87
N VAL A 123 -0.97 -4.92 22.97
CA VAL A 123 -1.89 -6.04 22.75
C VAL A 123 -1.11 -7.34 22.89
N ASN A 124 -1.55 -8.20 23.80
CA ASN A 124 -1.01 -9.54 23.94
C ASN A 124 -1.64 -10.43 22.88
N PHE A 125 -1.01 -10.52 21.72
CA PHE A 125 -1.39 -11.51 20.73
C PHE A 125 -1.14 -12.92 21.30
N PRO A 126 -2.12 -13.84 21.20
CA PRO A 126 -1.89 -15.22 21.59
C PRO A 126 -0.66 -15.79 20.90
N SER A 127 0.23 -16.42 21.66
CA SER A 127 1.40 -17.15 21.14
C SER A 127 1.02 -18.48 20.48
N GLU A 128 -0.27 -18.82 20.49
CA GLU A 128 -0.81 -19.98 19.82
C GLU A 128 -0.58 -19.88 18.31
N SER A 129 -0.10 -20.98 17.74
CA SER A 129 0.09 -21.13 16.30
C SER A 129 -0.71 -22.31 15.80
N ILE A 130 -1.24 -22.19 14.60
CA ILE A 130 -1.99 -23.26 13.95
C ILE A 130 -1.04 -24.03 13.05
N LYS A 131 -1.01 -25.34 13.21
CA LYS A 131 -0.23 -26.24 12.36
C LYS A 131 -0.95 -26.45 11.03
N ILE A 132 -0.39 -25.92 9.95
CA ILE A 132 -0.89 -26.09 8.59
C ILE A 132 0.19 -26.78 7.76
N MET A 133 -0.06 -28.02 7.32
CA MET A 133 0.87 -28.79 6.47
C MET A 133 2.33 -28.82 7.00
N GLY A 134 2.51 -28.88 8.32
CA GLY A 134 3.83 -28.90 8.97
C GLY A 134 4.49 -27.52 9.18
N ALA A 135 3.81 -26.42 8.85
CA ALA A 135 4.18 -25.06 9.24
C ALA A 135 3.39 -24.62 10.49
N ASN A 136 4.05 -23.87 11.39
CA ASN A 136 3.41 -23.22 12.53
C ASN A 136 3.09 -21.78 12.11
N VAL A 137 1.83 -21.50 11.79
CA VAL A 137 1.41 -20.16 11.37
C VAL A 137 0.84 -19.42 12.59
N GLY A 138 1.44 -18.29 12.94
CA GLY A 138 0.99 -17.45 14.04
C GLY A 138 -0.34 -16.77 13.71
N LEU A 139 -1.12 -16.46 14.76
CA LEU A 139 -2.41 -15.79 14.61
C LEU A 139 -2.29 -14.44 13.88
N VAL A 140 -1.24 -13.66 14.17
CA VAL A 140 -0.98 -12.37 13.50
C VAL A 140 -0.76 -12.55 11.99
N ASP A 141 0.00 -13.54 11.57
CA ASP A 141 0.26 -13.78 10.14
C ASP A 141 -1.03 -14.17 9.39
N MET A 142 -1.89 -14.97 10.05
CA MET A 142 -3.18 -15.37 9.53
C MET A 142 -4.14 -14.18 9.42
N LEU A 143 -4.25 -13.36 10.47
CA LEU A 143 -5.06 -12.14 10.44
C LEU A 143 -4.61 -11.20 9.33
N ILE A 144 -3.30 -11.03 9.16
CA ILE A 144 -2.74 -10.21 8.10
C ILE A 144 -3.18 -10.70 6.73
N PHE A 145 -3.02 -12.00 6.46
CA PHE A 145 -3.42 -12.58 5.19
C PHE A 145 -4.93 -12.41 4.94
N LEU A 146 -5.76 -12.76 5.93
CA LEU A 146 -7.21 -12.70 5.81
C LEU A 146 -7.73 -11.27 5.64
N VAL A 147 -7.33 -10.35 6.51
CA VAL A 147 -7.76 -8.94 6.44
C VAL A 147 -7.29 -8.29 5.15
N SER A 148 -6.07 -8.61 4.69
CA SER A 148 -5.57 -8.12 3.41
C SER A 148 -6.40 -8.64 2.23
N MET A 149 -6.66 -9.96 2.17
CA MET A 149 -7.45 -10.54 1.08
C MET A 149 -8.90 -10.01 1.07
N ILE A 150 -9.53 -9.87 2.24
CA ILE A 150 -10.87 -9.27 2.35
C ILE A 150 -10.86 -7.83 1.84
N SER A 151 -9.87 -7.02 2.26
CA SER A 151 -9.77 -5.61 1.83
C SER A 151 -9.55 -5.48 0.33
N LEU A 152 -8.69 -6.33 -0.25
CA LEU A 152 -8.47 -6.39 -1.70
C LEU A 152 -9.74 -6.80 -2.46
N LEU A 153 -10.47 -7.80 -1.94
CA LEU A 153 -11.74 -8.24 -2.52
C LEU A 153 -12.80 -7.13 -2.47
N VAL A 154 -12.89 -6.39 -1.36
CA VAL A 154 -13.79 -5.24 -1.23
C VAL A 154 -13.45 -4.18 -2.27
N VAL A 155 -12.17 -3.85 -2.45
CA VAL A 155 -11.75 -2.90 -3.48
C VAL A 155 -12.04 -3.43 -4.88
N GLU A 156 -11.80 -4.71 -5.15
CA GLU A 156 -12.17 -5.32 -6.43
C GLU A 156 -13.67 -5.20 -6.69
N LEU A 157 -14.52 -5.46 -5.70
CA LEU A 157 -15.97 -5.29 -5.82
C LEU A 157 -16.35 -3.83 -6.08
N ILE A 158 -15.74 -2.87 -5.38
CA ILE A 158 -15.94 -1.44 -5.64
C ILE A 158 -15.59 -1.12 -7.09
N ILE A 159 -14.42 -1.54 -7.56
CA ILE A 159 -13.94 -1.26 -8.91
C ILE A 159 -14.78 -1.97 -9.97
N ARG A 160 -15.22 -3.21 -9.74
CA ARG A 160 -15.94 -4.00 -10.74
C ARG A 160 -17.43 -3.74 -10.79
N LYS A 161 -18.07 -3.53 -9.63
CA LYS A 161 -19.53 -3.61 -9.46
C LYS A 161 -20.22 -2.27 -9.17
N THR A 162 -19.49 -1.16 -9.01
CA THR A 162 -20.09 0.15 -8.67
C THR A 162 -19.96 1.20 -9.78
N LYS A 163 -20.79 2.25 -9.73
CA LYS A 163 -20.70 3.42 -10.62
C LYS A 163 -19.37 4.15 -10.47
N LEU A 164 -18.87 4.26 -9.23
CA LEU A 164 -17.54 4.82 -8.95
C LEU A 164 -16.46 3.98 -9.66
N GLY A 165 -16.53 2.65 -9.53
CA GLY A 165 -15.62 1.73 -10.21
C GLY A 165 -15.65 1.87 -11.73
N LEU A 166 -16.83 2.04 -12.33
CA LEU A 166 -16.97 2.32 -13.76
C LEU A 166 -16.23 3.60 -14.16
N ALA A 167 -16.43 4.69 -13.40
CA ALA A 167 -15.75 5.96 -13.63
C ALA A 167 -14.22 5.83 -13.49
N ILE A 168 -13.72 5.11 -12.49
CA ILE A 168 -12.28 4.85 -12.30
C ILE A 168 -11.71 4.11 -13.51
N ARG A 169 -12.36 3.04 -13.96
CA ARG A 169 -11.89 2.26 -15.12
C ARG A 169 -11.90 3.08 -16.40
N SER A 170 -12.93 3.88 -16.65
CA SER A 170 -12.98 4.78 -17.82
C SER A 170 -11.87 5.82 -17.77
N ALA A 171 -11.63 6.41 -16.60
CA ALA A 171 -10.64 7.47 -16.44
C ALA A 171 -9.19 6.95 -16.52
N ALA A 172 -8.97 5.66 -16.24
CA ALA A 172 -7.67 5.00 -16.47
C ALA A 172 -7.32 4.86 -17.96
N PHE A 173 -8.31 4.89 -18.86
CA PHE A 173 -8.09 5.01 -20.30
C PHE A 173 -7.84 6.47 -20.68
N SER A 174 -8.80 7.34 -20.41
CA SER A 174 -8.68 8.79 -20.62
C SER A 174 -9.49 9.57 -19.60
N LEU A 175 -8.77 10.30 -18.73
CA LEU A 175 -9.37 11.21 -17.75
C LEU A 175 -10.16 12.34 -18.43
N GLU A 176 -9.70 12.82 -19.58
CA GLU A 176 -10.35 13.87 -20.36
C GLU A 176 -11.65 13.37 -20.99
N ALA A 177 -11.64 12.22 -21.67
CA ALA A 177 -12.86 11.64 -22.22
C ALA A 177 -13.89 11.36 -21.11
N THR A 178 -13.42 10.90 -19.95
CA THR A 178 -14.29 10.64 -18.80
C THR A 178 -14.90 11.91 -18.23
N SER A 179 -14.19 13.04 -18.23
CA SER A 179 -14.73 14.33 -17.78
C SER A 179 -15.80 14.88 -18.74
N LEU A 180 -15.62 14.68 -20.05
CA LEU A 180 -16.62 15.03 -21.07
C LEU A 180 -17.92 14.22 -20.93
N MET A 181 -17.85 13.02 -20.36
CA MET A 181 -19.02 12.19 -20.03
C MET A 181 -19.71 12.61 -18.73
N GLY A 182 -19.36 13.78 -18.16
CA GLY A 182 -20.03 14.35 -16.99
C GLY A 182 -19.49 13.89 -15.63
N VAL A 183 -18.36 13.18 -15.60
CA VAL A 183 -17.73 12.76 -14.34
C VAL A 183 -16.89 13.90 -13.76
N ASP A 184 -17.18 14.28 -12.52
CA ASP A 184 -16.37 15.23 -11.76
C ASP A 184 -15.01 14.59 -11.41
N THR A 185 -13.97 15.04 -12.10
CA THR A 185 -12.61 14.49 -11.99
C THR A 185 -12.01 14.69 -10.60
N PHE A 186 -12.28 15.81 -9.94
CA PHE A 186 -11.75 16.06 -8.59
C PHE A 186 -12.42 15.20 -7.54
N LYS A 187 -13.74 14.96 -7.64
CA LYS A 187 -14.43 13.99 -6.77
C LYS A 187 -13.95 12.57 -7.01
N LEU A 188 -13.69 12.20 -8.27
CA LEU A 188 -13.15 10.90 -8.64
C LEU A 188 -11.75 10.68 -8.04
N ILE A 189 -10.86 11.66 -8.20
CA ILE A 189 -9.50 11.62 -7.65
C ILE A 189 -9.54 11.54 -6.12
N LEU A 190 -10.37 12.36 -5.46
CA LEU A 190 -10.54 12.30 -4.00
C LEU A 190 -11.01 10.92 -3.53
N SER A 191 -11.96 10.32 -4.24
CA SER A 191 -12.47 8.98 -3.92
C SER A 191 -11.39 7.91 -4.06
N ILE A 192 -10.52 8.02 -5.07
CA ILE A 192 -9.36 7.13 -5.21
C ILE A 192 -8.37 7.33 -4.07
N PHE A 193 -8.06 8.57 -3.69
CA PHE A 193 -7.18 8.86 -2.56
C PHE A 193 -7.76 8.34 -1.24
N LEU A 194 -9.08 8.41 -1.04
CA LEU A 194 -9.75 7.79 0.11
C LEU A 194 -9.58 6.27 0.12
N ILE A 195 -9.87 5.59 -1.00
CA ILE A 195 -9.72 4.13 -1.10
C ILE A 195 -8.26 3.71 -0.87
N ALA A 196 -7.31 4.39 -1.53
CA ALA A 196 -5.89 4.13 -1.35
C ALA A 196 -5.45 4.42 0.09
N GLY A 197 -5.88 5.54 0.68
CA GLY A 197 -5.61 5.89 2.07
C GLY A 197 -6.17 4.87 3.06
N SER A 198 -7.36 4.32 2.82
CA SER A 198 -7.92 3.23 3.62
C SER A 198 -7.06 1.97 3.52
N LEU A 199 -6.62 1.58 2.31
CA LEU A 199 -5.71 0.43 2.12
C LEU A 199 -4.36 0.66 2.82
N ALA A 200 -3.80 1.87 2.74
CA ALA A 200 -2.62 2.27 3.49
C ALA A 200 -2.83 2.15 5.00
N GLY A 201 -3.99 2.59 5.49
CA GLY A 201 -4.39 2.43 6.88
C GLY A 201 -4.39 0.97 7.30
N VAL A 202 -5.09 0.10 6.57
CA VAL A 202 -5.10 -1.35 6.82
C VAL A 202 -3.67 -1.90 6.82
N ALA A 203 -2.86 -1.57 5.83
CA ALA A 203 -1.47 -2.02 5.78
C ALA A 203 -0.66 -1.53 6.99
N GLY A 204 -0.82 -0.27 7.39
CA GLY A 204 -0.14 0.34 8.53
C GLY A 204 -0.51 -0.31 9.85
N THR A 205 -1.79 -0.56 10.10
CA THR A 205 -2.25 -1.21 11.34
C THR A 205 -1.74 -2.65 11.43
N LEU A 206 -1.77 -3.39 10.32
CA LEU A 206 -1.26 -4.76 10.20
C LEU A 206 0.26 -4.83 10.38
N LEU A 207 1.02 -3.90 9.78
CA LEU A 207 2.47 -3.81 9.97
C LEU A 207 2.84 -3.42 11.40
N GLY A 208 2.08 -2.51 12.02
CA GLY A 208 2.26 -2.13 13.41
C GLY A 208 2.01 -3.30 14.37
N ALA A 209 1.02 -4.14 14.07
CA ALA A 209 0.72 -5.35 14.83
C ALA A 209 1.79 -6.45 14.65
N LYS A 210 2.32 -6.63 13.42
CA LYS A 210 3.36 -7.63 13.13
C LYS A 210 4.73 -7.25 13.67
N TYR A 211 5.07 -5.97 13.56
CA TYR A 211 6.36 -5.42 13.89
C TYR A 211 6.17 -4.40 15.00
N THR A 212 6.40 -3.13 14.69
CA THR A 212 6.23 -1.99 15.60
C THR A 212 5.90 -0.76 14.77
N ALA A 213 5.26 0.23 15.40
CA ALA A 213 5.12 1.55 14.80
C ALA A 213 6.41 2.35 15.01
N TYR A 214 7.00 2.84 13.93
CA TYR A 214 8.15 3.75 13.94
C TYR A 214 8.06 4.71 12.75
N PRO A 215 8.68 5.91 12.80
CA PRO A 215 8.37 6.97 11.85
C PRO A 215 8.59 6.58 10.38
N SER A 216 9.68 5.89 10.06
CA SER A 216 10.01 5.47 8.70
C SER A 216 9.34 4.15 8.26
N LEU A 217 8.40 3.60 9.05
CA LEU A 217 7.69 2.36 8.74
C LEU A 217 7.05 2.41 7.36
N GLY A 218 6.25 3.45 7.12
CA GLY A 218 5.55 3.64 5.86
C GLY A 218 6.53 3.76 4.70
N THR A 219 7.58 4.57 4.83
CA THR A 219 8.59 4.79 3.77
C THR A 219 9.32 3.49 3.41
N PHE A 220 9.73 2.69 4.41
CA PHE A 220 10.42 1.41 4.19
C PHE A 220 9.57 0.44 3.36
N TYR A 221 8.33 0.18 3.79
CA TYR A 221 7.46 -0.79 3.12
C TYR A 221 6.81 -0.25 1.85
N THR A 222 6.67 1.06 1.73
CA THR A 222 6.17 1.73 0.52
C THR A 222 7.13 1.55 -0.65
N ASN A 223 8.44 1.57 -0.41
CA ASN A 223 9.42 1.26 -1.46
C ASN A 223 9.26 -0.19 -1.95
N LYS A 224 8.97 -1.14 -1.06
CA LYS A 224 8.66 -2.53 -1.45
C LYS A 224 7.38 -2.61 -2.28
N ALA A 225 6.32 -1.93 -1.85
CA ALA A 225 5.06 -1.87 -2.58
C ALA A 225 5.22 -1.22 -3.97
N PHE A 226 6.06 -0.19 -4.08
CA PHE A 226 6.42 0.42 -5.36
C PHE A 226 7.10 -0.60 -6.28
N ILE A 227 8.10 -1.35 -5.79
CA ILE A 227 8.72 -2.44 -6.56
C ILE A 227 7.63 -3.39 -7.08
N CYS A 228 6.74 -3.86 -6.19
CA CYS A 228 5.63 -4.75 -6.53
C CYS A 228 4.72 -4.20 -7.63
N ALA A 229 4.34 -2.93 -7.54
CA ALA A 229 3.48 -2.27 -8.52
C ALA A 229 4.18 -2.08 -9.87
N VAL A 230 5.48 -1.76 -9.86
CA VAL A 230 6.25 -1.56 -11.09
C VAL A 230 6.44 -2.86 -11.85
N PHE A 231 6.97 -3.89 -11.18
CA PHE A 231 7.19 -5.15 -11.88
C PHE A 231 5.87 -5.89 -12.16
N GLY A 232 4.84 -5.70 -11.35
CA GLY A 232 3.48 -6.17 -11.64
C GLY A 232 2.84 -5.49 -12.86
N GLY A 233 3.33 -4.30 -13.20
CA GLY A 233 2.84 -3.44 -14.27
C GLY A 233 2.04 -2.27 -13.72
N LEU A 234 2.62 -1.06 -13.81
CA LEU A 234 2.01 0.15 -13.25
C LEU A 234 0.61 0.39 -13.81
N GLY A 235 -0.34 0.66 -12.91
CA GLY A 235 -1.75 0.87 -13.26
C GLY A 235 -2.58 -0.41 -13.42
N SER A 236 -1.96 -1.61 -13.33
CA SER A 236 -2.68 -2.88 -13.31
C SER A 236 -2.91 -3.35 -11.87
N LEU A 237 -4.15 -3.29 -11.40
CA LEU A 237 -4.52 -3.76 -10.06
C LEU A 237 -4.20 -5.26 -9.85
N PRO A 238 -4.59 -6.19 -10.76
CA PRO A 238 -4.24 -7.59 -10.63
C PRO A 238 -2.72 -7.81 -10.69
N GLY A 239 -2.03 -7.07 -11.56
CA GLY A 239 -0.57 -7.11 -11.67
C GLY A 239 0.12 -6.73 -10.36
N ALA A 240 -0.37 -5.69 -9.68
CA ALA A 240 0.15 -5.27 -8.39
C ALA A 240 -0.02 -6.34 -7.29
N VAL A 241 -1.15 -7.06 -7.27
CA VAL A 241 -1.38 -8.17 -6.32
C VAL A 241 -0.44 -9.33 -6.59
N VAL A 242 -0.36 -9.78 -7.85
CA VAL A 242 0.55 -10.88 -8.23
C VAL A 242 1.99 -10.51 -7.94
N GLY A 243 2.40 -9.29 -8.30
CA GLY A 243 3.74 -8.81 -8.00
C GLY A 243 4.04 -8.78 -6.50
N ALA A 244 3.11 -8.29 -5.69
CA ALA A 244 3.30 -8.28 -4.25
C ALA A 244 3.42 -9.66 -3.60
N LEU A 245 2.60 -10.63 -4.04
CA LEU A 245 2.69 -12.00 -3.55
C LEU A 245 3.99 -12.68 -3.98
N VAL A 246 4.42 -12.51 -5.24
CA VAL A 246 5.69 -13.04 -5.73
C VAL A 246 6.86 -12.44 -4.98
N LEU A 247 6.88 -11.14 -4.75
CA LEU A 247 7.95 -10.49 -4.01
C LEU A 247 7.98 -10.95 -2.55
N GLY A 248 6.83 -10.95 -1.87
CA GLY A 248 6.75 -11.37 -0.46
C GLY A 248 7.20 -12.81 -0.25
N VAL A 249 6.79 -13.73 -1.13
CA VAL A 249 7.25 -15.14 -1.08
C VAL A 249 8.75 -15.23 -1.38
N SER A 250 9.24 -14.55 -2.40
CA SER A 250 10.65 -14.59 -2.76
C SER A 250 11.55 -14.03 -1.65
N GLU A 251 11.15 -12.92 -1.03
CA GLU A 251 11.86 -12.32 0.10
C GLU A 251 11.90 -13.25 1.32
N ALA A 252 10.80 -13.93 1.63
CA ALA A 252 10.76 -14.91 2.72
C ALA A 252 11.68 -16.10 2.45
N MET A 253 11.71 -16.60 1.21
CA MET A 253 12.60 -17.70 0.81
C MET A 253 14.07 -17.30 0.90
N ILE A 254 14.44 -16.15 0.36
CA ILE A 254 15.84 -15.68 0.36
C ILE A 254 16.34 -15.41 1.77
N SER A 255 15.48 -14.86 2.60
CA SER A 255 15.80 -14.64 4.02
C SER A 255 16.10 -15.93 4.75
N ALA A 256 15.42 -17.01 4.40
CA ALA A 256 15.53 -18.29 5.09
C ALA A 256 16.65 -19.18 4.55
N TYR A 257 16.90 -19.15 3.24
CA TYR A 257 17.86 -20.06 2.58
C TYR A 257 19.19 -19.41 2.20
N VAL A 258 19.24 -18.08 2.07
CA VAL A 258 20.44 -17.36 1.61
C VAL A 258 20.94 -16.42 2.70
N SER A 259 20.24 -15.31 2.93
CA SER A 259 20.57 -14.32 3.97
C SER A 259 19.47 -13.27 4.06
N THR A 260 19.12 -12.88 5.29
CA THR A 260 18.24 -11.74 5.54
C THR A 260 18.81 -10.42 5.03
N SER A 261 20.13 -10.24 5.04
CA SER A 261 20.81 -9.04 4.54
C SER A 261 20.72 -8.87 3.02
N LEU A 262 20.52 -9.97 2.28
CA LEU A 262 20.41 -9.94 0.81
C LEU A 262 18.97 -9.76 0.31
N ARG A 263 17.98 -9.73 1.21
CA ARG A 263 16.56 -9.56 0.88
C ARG A 263 16.32 -8.32 0.02
N ASP A 264 16.84 -7.18 0.44
CA ASP A 264 16.62 -5.90 -0.24
C ASP A 264 17.35 -5.86 -1.59
N LEU A 265 18.59 -6.35 -1.63
CA LEU A 265 19.35 -6.48 -2.87
C LEU A 265 18.58 -7.31 -3.89
N PHE A 266 18.01 -8.44 -3.48
CA PHE A 266 17.23 -9.27 -4.39
C PHE A 266 15.97 -8.57 -4.89
N ALA A 267 15.23 -7.87 -4.03
CA ALA A 267 14.03 -7.15 -4.44
C ALA A 267 14.30 -6.12 -5.54
N TYR A 268 15.37 -5.32 -5.38
CA TYR A 268 15.79 -4.35 -6.40
C TYR A 268 16.39 -5.02 -7.64
N PHE A 269 17.14 -6.11 -7.48
CA PHE A 269 17.66 -6.88 -8.62
C PHE A 269 16.53 -7.46 -9.47
N LEU A 270 15.53 -8.07 -8.84
CA LEU A 270 14.34 -8.61 -9.51
C LEU A 270 13.58 -7.52 -10.27
N LEU A 271 13.44 -6.33 -9.68
CA LEU A 271 12.88 -5.18 -10.38
C LEU A 271 13.64 -4.84 -11.67
N ILE A 272 14.98 -4.71 -11.58
CA ILE A 272 15.83 -4.36 -12.73
C ILE A 272 15.72 -5.43 -13.82
N VAL A 273 15.84 -6.70 -13.45
CA VAL A 273 15.77 -7.82 -14.41
C VAL A 273 14.42 -7.83 -15.13
N ILE A 274 13.31 -7.68 -14.42
CA ILE A 274 11.99 -7.68 -15.04
C ILE A 274 11.84 -6.48 -15.97
N LEU A 275 12.28 -5.28 -15.57
CA LEU A 275 12.17 -4.10 -16.43
C LEU A 275 13.02 -4.18 -17.70
N LEU A 276 14.17 -4.87 -17.65
CA LEU A 276 14.99 -5.13 -18.84
C LEU A 276 14.31 -6.10 -19.81
N ILE A 277 13.59 -7.10 -19.29
CA ILE A 277 12.93 -8.14 -20.12
C ILE A 277 11.53 -7.71 -20.57
N ARG A 278 10.77 -7.04 -19.69
CA ARG A 278 9.40 -6.55 -19.89
C ARG A 278 9.23 -5.17 -19.24
N PRO A 279 9.48 -4.08 -20.00
CA PRO A 279 9.38 -2.71 -19.49
C PRO A 279 7.99 -2.31 -18.97
N SER A 280 6.94 -2.95 -19.48
CA SER A 280 5.56 -2.78 -19.02
C SER A 280 5.23 -3.57 -17.74
N GLY A 281 6.17 -4.37 -17.21
CA GLY A 281 5.92 -5.30 -16.11
C GLY A 281 5.19 -6.58 -16.56
N LEU A 282 4.75 -7.38 -15.59
CA LEU A 282 4.12 -8.68 -15.82
C LEU A 282 2.74 -8.58 -16.50
N MET A 283 1.93 -7.61 -16.07
CA MET A 283 0.54 -7.43 -16.51
C MET A 283 0.22 -5.97 -16.87
N GLY A 284 1.22 -5.17 -17.22
CA GLY A 284 0.99 -3.80 -17.70
C GLY A 284 0.52 -3.80 -19.15
N LYS A 285 -0.40 -2.90 -19.47
CA LYS A 285 -0.91 -2.73 -20.83
C LYS A 285 0.09 -1.94 -21.68
N SER A 286 0.33 -2.40 -22.91
CA SER A 286 1.10 -1.67 -23.92
C SER A 286 0.47 -0.31 -24.18
N SER A 287 1.29 0.72 -24.41
CA SER A 287 0.85 2.06 -24.80
C SER A 287 0.01 2.08 -26.10
N GLU A 288 0.08 1.03 -26.91
CA GLU A 288 -0.69 0.91 -28.16
C GLU A 288 -2.18 0.66 -27.94
N ASP A 289 -2.59 0.10 -26.78
CA ASP A 289 -3.99 -0.17 -26.44
C ASP A 289 -4.80 1.08 -26.03
N LYS A 290 -4.14 2.26 -26.03
CA LYS A 290 -4.75 3.55 -25.65
C LYS A 290 -4.88 4.53 -26.84
N ALA A 291 -4.55 4.10 -28.05
CA ALA A 291 -4.70 4.88 -29.28
C ALA A 291 -6.02 4.53 -29.99
#